data_AF-T1C010-F1
#
_entry.id   AF-T1C010-F1
#
_cell.length_a   1.000
_cell.length_b   1.000
_cell.length_c   1.000
_cell.angle_alpha   90.00
_cell.angle_beta   90.00
_cell.angle_gamma   90.00
#
_symmetry.space_group_name_H-M   'P 1'
#
loop_
_entity.id
_entity.type
_entity.pdbx_description
1 polymer ?
#
loop_
_entity_poly.entity_id
_entity_poly.type
_entity_poly.pdbx_seq_one_letter_code
_entity_poly.pdbx_strand_id
1 'polypeptide(L)'
;MEHSIEALKNNGCDIIVSVGGGSVIDSSKMIRHYYDINIPNIAIPTTLSASEFSHIAGYTLDSEKNGVRDKRITPNVIILDPEAALETPQRLWRSTGIRALDHAIETIISNSDSEIATVMAMKAVEKLFNHLGGSESKDRMECFLAAWY
;
A
#
# COMPACT_ATOMS: atom_id res chain seq x y z
N MET A 1 -7.02 11.27 12.64
CA MET A 1 -8.06 11.66 11.68
C MET A 1 -8.56 13.07 11.97
N GLU A 2 -9.00 13.37 13.20
CA GLU A 2 -9.48 14.71 13.61
C GLU A 2 -8.46 15.83 13.37
N HIS A 3 -7.21 15.67 13.84
CA HIS A 3 -6.16 16.67 13.58
C HIS A 3 -5.88 16.85 12.08
N SER A 4 -6.00 15.78 11.28
CA SER A 4 -5.74 15.83 9.85
C SER A 4 -6.84 16.59 9.11
N ILE A 5 -8.11 16.43 9.51
CA ILE A 5 -9.22 17.17 8.89
C ILE A 5 -9.19 18.65 9.27
N GLU A 6 -8.80 18.97 10.51
CA GLU A 6 -8.59 20.34 10.94
C GLU A 6 -7.46 21.00 10.14
N ALA A 7 -6.33 20.33 9.99
CA ALA A 7 -5.23 20.82 9.17
C ALA A 7 -5.64 21.04 7.71
N LEU A 8 -6.38 20.10 7.11
CA LEU A 8 -6.88 20.20 5.74
C LEU A 8 -7.78 21.45 5.56
N LYS A 9 -8.72 21.68 6.49
CA LYS A 9 -9.64 22.82 6.44
C LYS A 9 -8.93 24.15 6.70
N ASN A 10 -8.09 24.22 7.74
CA ASN A 10 -7.45 25.47 8.17
C ASN A 10 -6.43 25.98 7.15
N ASN A 11 -5.80 25.08 6.39
CA ASN A 11 -4.81 25.46 5.38
C ASN A 11 -5.39 25.52 3.96
N GLY A 12 -6.70 25.27 3.78
CA GLY A 12 -7.33 25.25 2.47
C GLY A 12 -6.70 24.22 1.52
N CYS A 13 -6.27 23.07 2.05
CA CYS A 13 -5.64 22.03 1.25
C CYS A 13 -6.64 21.43 0.25
N ASP A 14 -6.20 21.30 -1.00
CA ASP A 14 -6.97 20.76 -2.12
C ASP A 14 -6.48 19.39 -2.59
N ILE A 15 -5.46 18.83 -1.93
CA ILE A 15 -4.87 17.52 -2.21
C ILE A 15 -4.35 16.86 -0.94
N ILE A 16 -4.38 15.52 -0.91
CA ILE A 16 -3.72 14.71 0.13
C ILE A 16 -2.56 13.95 -0.51
N VAL A 17 -1.39 14.00 0.11
CA VAL A 17 -0.22 13.19 -0.27
C VAL A 17 0.17 12.33 0.93
N SER A 18 0.03 11.01 0.80
CA SER A 18 0.47 10.04 1.80
C SER A 18 1.80 9.43 1.40
N VAL A 19 2.83 9.61 2.24
CA VAL A 19 4.16 9.02 2.08
C VAL A 19 4.41 8.08 3.25
N GLY A 20 4.53 6.78 3.00
CA GLY A 20 4.76 5.81 4.06
C GLY A 20 4.29 4.41 3.72
N GLY A 21 4.23 3.55 4.74
CA GLY A 21 3.65 2.22 4.60
C GLY A 21 2.12 2.23 4.62
N GLY A 22 1.53 1.04 4.62
CA GLY A 22 0.07 0.85 4.56
C GLY A 22 -0.73 1.62 5.60
N SER A 23 -0.26 1.76 6.84
CA SER A 23 -0.97 2.54 7.87
C SER A 23 -1.12 4.03 7.53
N VAL A 24 -0.11 4.63 6.87
CA VAL A 24 -0.15 6.05 6.48
C VAL A 24 -1.11 6.24 5.31
N ILE A 25 -1.07 5.32 4.34
CA ILE A 25 -1.95 5.35 3.17
C ILE A 25 -3.40 5.05 3.60
N ASP A 26 -3.64 4.04 4.43
CA ASP A 26 -4.97 3.74 4.95
C ASP A 26 -5.54 4.92 5.75
N SER A 27 -4.70 5.66 6.49
CA SER A 27 -5.15 6.89 7.15
C SER A 27 -5.62 7.96 6.16
N SER A 28 -4.93 8.16 5.03
CA SER A 28 -5.36 9.11 3.99
C SER A 28 -6.66 8.69 3.31
N LYS A 29 -6.78 7.39 3.00
CA LYS A 29 -8.04 6.78 2.52
C LYS A 29 -9.19 7.04 3.46
N MET A 30 -8.96 6.83 4.77
CA MET A 30 -10.00 6.98 5.77
C MET A 30 -10.40 8.42 6.03
N ILE A 31 -9.47 9.38 5.98
CA ILE A 31 -9.82 10.80 6.07
C ILE A 31 -10.81 11.18 4.95
N ARG A 32 -10.56 10.74 3.71
CA ARG A 32 -11.48 10.99 2.58
C ARG A 32 -12.82 10.29 2.78
N HIS A 33 -12.79 9.01 3.13
CA HIS A 33 -14.00 8.20 3.24
C HIS A 33 -14.90 8.60 4.42
N TYR A 34 -14.31 8.80 5.60
CA TYR A 34 -15.04 9.03 6.85
C TYR A 34 -15.68 10.43 6.89
N TYR A 35 -15.01 11.44 6.31
CA TYR A 35 -15.51 12.82 6.27
C TYR A 35 -16.10 13.22 4.90
N ASP A 36 -16.31 12.26 4.01
CA ASP A 36 -16.88 12.45 2.65
C ASP A 36 -16.18 13.58 1.86
N ILE A 37 -14.84 13.56 1.86
CA ILE A 37 -14.02 14.59 1.19
C ILE A 37 -13.64 14.11 -0.21
N ASN A 38 -14.08 14.85 -1.22
CA ASN A 38 -13.75 14.57 -2.61
C ASN A 38 -12.60 15.45 -3.13
N ILE A 39 -11.40 15.26 -2.57
CA ILE A 39 -10.15 15.83 -3.10
C ILE A 39 -9.22 14.71 -3.60
N PRO A 40 -8.30 15.01 -4.54
CA PRO A 40 -7.31 14.04 -5.01
C PRO A 40 -6.43 13.49 -3.88
N ASN A 41 -6.09 12.21 -3.98
CA ASN A 41 -5.16 11.51 -3.09
C ASN A 41 -4.00 10.93 -3.89
N ILE A 42 -2.77 11.25 -3.49
CA ILE A 42 -1.54 10.68 -4.03
C ILE A 42 -0.90 9.77 -2.98
N ALA A 43 -0.56 8.54 -3.37
CA ALA A 43 0.15 7.61 -2.50
C ALA A 43 1.58 7.38 -2.99
N ILE A 44 2.54 7.48 -2.06
CA ILE A 44 3.95 7.14 -2.25
C ILE A 44 4.29 6.06 -1.22
N PRO A 45 4.17 4.76 -1.59
CA PRO A 45 4.44 3.68 -0.66
C PRO A 45 5.93 3.62 -0.32
N THR A 46 6.24 3.36 0.95
CA THR A 46 7.61 3.07 1.41
C THR A 46 7.75 1.65 1.96
N THR A 47 6.68 0.85 1.90
CA THR A 47 6.65 -0.56 2.29
C THR A 47 5.80 -1.37 1.33
N LEU A 48 5.87 -2.70 1.44
CA LEU A 48 5.25 -3.65 0.49
C LEU A 48 3.82 -4.06 0.94
N SER A 49 2.99 -3.08 1.27
CA SER A 49 1.68 -3.33 1.90
C SER A 49 0.51 -3.47 0.92
N ALA A 50 0.67 -3.06 -0.34
CA ALA A 50 -0.37 -2.97 -1.36
C ALA A 50 -1.55 -2.03 -1.01
N SER A 51 -1.44 -1.20 0.03
CA SER A 51 -2.49 -0.23 0.37
C SER A 51 -2.67 0.80 -0.75
N GLU A 52 -1.62 1.22 -1.43
CA GLU A 52 -1.68 2.24 -2.48
C GLU A 52 -2.61 1.90 -3.66
N PHE A 53 -2.85 0.61 -3.95
CA PHE A 53 -3.75 0.20 -5.04
C PHE A 53 -4.98 -0.60 -4.59
N SER A 54 -5.00 -1.11 -3.36
CA SER A 54 -6.14 -1.90 -2.88
C SER A 54 -7.39 -1.06 -2.61
N HIS A 55 -8.56 -1.67 -2.77
CA HIS A 55 -9.86 -1.11 -2.39
C HIS A 55 -10.20 -1.31 -0.91
N ILE A 56 -9.20 -1.61 -0.07
CA ILE A 56 -9.36 -1.92 1.35
C ILE A 56 -8.55 -0.91 2.17
N ALA A 57 -9.07 -0.51 3.32
CA ALA A 57 -8.33 0.23 4.33
C ALA A 57 -8.64 -0.33 5.72
N GLY A 58 -7.60 -0.55 6.53
CA GLY A 58 -7.74 -0.90 7.94
C GLY A 58 -7.64 0.34 8.83
N TYR A 59 -8.46 0.42 9.87
CA TYR A 59 -8.35 1.46 10.90
C TYR A 59 -8.76 0.93 12.26
N THR A 60 -8.37 1.65 13.31
CA THR A 60 -8.78 1.33 14.68
C THR A 60 -9.66 2.46 15.21
N LEU A 61 -10.83 2.12 15.73
CA LEU A 61 -11.76 3.02 16.41
C LEU A 61 -12.13 2.39 17.74
N ASP A 62 -12.03 3.14 18.84
CA ASP A 62 -12.37 2.66 20.19
C ASP A 62 -11.69 1.32 20.59
N SER A 63 -10.42 1.17 20.20
CA SER A 63 -9.62 -0.07 20.37
C SER A 63 -10.07 -1.27 19.53
N GLU A 64 -11.09 -1.13 18.70
CA GLU A 64 -11.54 -2.17 17.77
C GLU A 64 -10.93 -1.98 16.39
N LYS A 65 -10.39 -3.08 15.84
CA LYS A 65 -9.85 -3.09 14.48
C LYS A 65 -10.97 -3.28 13.47
N ASN A 66 -11.15 -2.27 12.64
CA ASN A 66 -12.18 -2.19 11.62
C ASN A 66 -11.55 -2.18 10.22
N GLY A 67 -12.37 -2.42 9.21
CA GLY A 67 -11.96 -2.40 7.81
C GLY A 67 -13.07 -1.86 6.92
N VAL A 68 -12.68 -1.05 5.93
CA VAL A 68 -13.58 -0.56 4.88
C VAL A 68 -13.13 -1.17 3.55
N ARG A 69 -14.11 -1.57 2.74
CA ARG A 69 -13.88 -2.01 1.36
C ARG A 69 -14.77 -1.20 0.42
N ASP A 70 -14.16 -0.30 -0.34
CA ASP A 70 -14.87 0.57 -1.28
C ASP A 70 -13.90 1.04 -2.38
N LYS A 71 -14.29 0.94 -3.65
CA LYS A 71 -13.44 1.35 -4.78
C LYS A 71 -13.08 2.84 -4.74
N ARG A 72 -13.93 3.67 -4.12
CA ARG A 72 -13.75 5.13 -4.04
C ARG A 72 -12.58 5.55 -3.16
N ILE A 73 -12.10 4.66 -2.29
CA ILE A 73 -11.02 4.98 -1.36
C ILE A 73 -9.63 4.82 -1.98
N THR A 74 -9.52 4.14 -3.13
CA THR A 74 -8.23 3.95 -3.79
C THR A 74 -7.63 5.32 -4.16
N PRO A 75 -6.32 5.55 -3.89
CA PRO A 75 -5.60 6.73 -4.32
C PRO A 75 -5.80 7.02 -5.81
N ASN A 76 -5.85 8.30 -6.17
CA ASN A 76 -6.01 8.75 -7.55
C ASN A 76 -4.72 8.60 -8.35
N VAL A 77 -3.58 8.78 -7.68
CA VAL A 77 -2.24 8.66 -8.27
C VAL A 77 -1.38 7.85 -7.32
N ILE A 78 -0.56 6.97 -7.88
CA ILE A 78 0.42 6.21 -7.13
C ILE A 78 1.81 6.48 -7.74
N ILE A 79 2.77 6.82 -6.90
CA ILE A 79 4.16 7.05 -7.29
C ILE A 79 5.01 5.96 -6.66
N LEU A 80 5.44 5.00 -7.48
CA LEU A 80 6.38 3.96 -7.06
C LEU A 80 7.81 4.48 -7.18
N ASP A 81 8.26 5.17 -6.13
CA ASP A 81 9.63 5.67 -6.03
C ASP A 81 10.49 4.77 -5.12
N PRO A 82 11.45 4.01 -5.67
CA PRO A 82 12.33 3.16 -4.87
C PRO A 82 13.24 3.96 -3.93
N GLU A 83 13.56 5.22 -4.24
CA GLU A 83 14.39 6.08 -3.39
C GLU A 83 13.64 6.43 -2.08
N ALA A 84 12.32 6.67 -2.17
CA ALA A 84 11.47 6.90 -1.01
C ALA A 84 11.41 5.70 -0.04
N ALA A 85 11.79 4.50 -0.51
CA ALA A 85 11.81 3.27 0.27
C ALA A 85 13.20 2.87 0.80
N LEU A 86 14.25 3.62 0.48
CA LEU A 86 15.61 3.33 0.98
C LEU A 86 15.73 3.56 2.48
N GLU A 87 15.02 4.56 3.00
CA GLU A 87 14.99 4.90 4.43
C GLU A 87 14.16 3.90 5.27
N THR A 88 13.38 3.01 4.64
CA THR A 88 12.63 1.99 5.38
C THR A 88 13.59 1.00 6.02
N PRO A 89 13.55 0.82 7.36
CA PRO A 89 14.45 -0.11 8.06
C PRO A 89 14.36 -1.51 7.47
N GLN A 90 15.51 -2.15 7.22
CA GLN A 90 15.58 -3.43 6.50
C GLN A 90 14.71 -4.53 7.15
N ARG A 91 14.59 -4.53 8.48
CA ARG A 91 13.69 -5.45 9.21
C ARG A 91 12.22 -5.22 8.84
N LEU A 92 11.78 -3.96 8.79
CA LEU A 92 10.41 -3.61 8.42
C LEU A 92 10.16 -3.95 6.94
N TRP A 93 11.09 -3.59 6.05
CA TRP A 93 11.01 -3.92 4.63
C TRP A 93 10.80 -5.40 4.39
N ARG A 94 11.70 -6.23 4.95
CA ARG A 94 11.64 -7.70 4.85
C ARG A 94 10.34 -8.24 5.45
N SER A 95 9.92 -7.75 6.61
CA SER A 95 8.65 -8.17 7.23
C SER A 95 7.45 -7.89 6.33
N THR A 96 7.38 -6.73 5.68
CA THR A 96 6.30 -6.43 4.74
C THR A 96 6.41 -7.23 3.44
N GLY A 97 7.63 -7.53 2.98
CA GLY A 97 7.82 -8.38 1.80
C GLY A 97 7.45 -9.85 2.02
N ILE A 98 7.61 -10.39 3.23
CA ILE A 98 7.08 -11.71 3.57
C ILE A 98 5.55 -11.73 3.47
N ARG A 99 4.87 -10.63 3.83
CA ARG A 99 3.42 -10.50 3.64
C ARG A 99 3.03 -10.38 2.16
N ALA A 100 3.84 -9.71 1.34
CA ALA A 100 3.64 -9.70 -0.11
C ALA A 100 3.81 -11.11 -0.71
N LEU A 101 4.80 -11.88 -0.23
CA LEU A 101 5.02 -13.26 -0.64
C LEU A 101 3.83 -14.17 -0.24
N ASP A 102 3.31 -13.98 0.96
CA ASP A 102 2.11 -14.65 1.46
C ASP A 102 0.92 -14.44 0.51
N HIS A 103 0.60 -13.18 0.15
CA HIS A 103 -0.46 -12.88 -0.81
C HIS A 103 -0.24 -13.53 -2.19
N ALA A 104 1.01 -13.56 -2.68
CA ALA A 104 1.32 -14.20 -3.96
C ALA A 104 1.09 -15.71 -3.89
N ILE A 105 1.52 -16.37 -2.81
CA ILE A 105 1.29 -17.81 -2.61
C ILE A 105 -0.20 -18.10 -2.48
N GLU A 106 -0.94 -17.33 -1.67
CA GLU A 106 -2.39 -17.44 -1.52
C GLU A 106 -3.09 -17.31 -2.88
N THR A 107 -2.63 -16.39 -3.74
CA THR A 107 -3.18 -16.21 -5.09
C THR A 107 -2.96 -17.44 -5.97
N ILE A 108 -1.74 -18.02 -5.95
CA ILE A 108 -1.40 -19.23 -6.72
C ILE A 108 -2.25 -20.43 -6.29
N ILE A 109 -2.50 -20.60 -4.99
CA ILE A 109 -3.24 -21.75 -4.45
C ILE A 109 -4.75 -21.50 -4.31
N SER A 110 -5.20 -20.29 -4.64
CA SER A 110 -6.62 -19.94 -4.54
C SER A 110 -7.46 -20.72 -5.56
N ASN A 111 -8.75 -20.86 -5.28
CA ASN A 111 -9.73 -21.41 -6.23
C ASN A 111 -10.13 -20.39 -7.33
N SER A 112 -9.25 -19.43 -7.64
CA SER A 112 -9.50 -18.41 -8.65
C SER A 112 -9.21 -18.97 -10.04
N ASP A 113 -10.13 -18.77 -10.99
CA ASP A 113 -9.95 -19.19 -12.38
C ASP A 113 -9.09 -18.19 -13.21
N SER A 114 -8.53 -17.16 -12.57
CA SER A 114 -7.74 -16.14 -13.27
C SER A 114 -6.31 -16.59 -13.53
N GLU A 115 -6.07 -17.18 -14.70
CA GLU A 115 -4.73 -17.58 -15.16
C GLU A 115 -3.73 -16.40 -15.14
N ILE A 116 -4.18 -15.21 -15.50
CA ILE A 116 -3.34 -13.99 -15.46
C ILE A 116 -2.87 -13.70 -14.03
N ALA A 117 -3.76 -13.81 -13.03
CA ALA A 117 -3.39 -13.58 -11.64
C ALA A 117 -2.38 -14.64 -11.15
N THR A 118 -2.56 -15.90 -11.52
CA THR A 118 -1.61 -16.97 -11.18
C THR A 118 -0.24 -16.71 -11.79
N VAL A 119 -0.14 -16.33 -13.06
CA VAL A 119 1.13 -16.01 -13.73
C VAL A 119 1.83 -14.82 -13.08
N MET A 120 1.07 -13.76 -12.77
CA MET A 120 1.59 -12.57 -12.09
C MET A 120 2.11 -12.93 -10.69
N ALA A 121 1.34 -13.69 -9.91
CA ALA A 121 1.75 -14.16 -8.59
C ALA A 121 3.00 -15.06 -8.63
N MET A 122 3.13 -15.94 -9.62
CA MET A 122 4.37 -16.72 -9.81
C MET A 122 5.57 -15.81 -10.07
N LYS A 123 5.40 -14.75 -10.88
CA LYS A 123 6.46 -13.75 -11.10
C LYS A 123 6.77 -12.96 -9.84
N ALA A 124 5.76 -12.67 -9.01
CA ALA A 124 5.92 -12.01 -7.72
C ALA A 124 6.82 -12.82 -6.79
N VAL A 125 6.57 -14.13 -6.66
CA VAL A 125 7.38 -15.06 -5.88
C VAL A 125 8.84 -15.03 -6.34
N GLU A 126 9.08 -15.15 -7.66
CA GLU A 126 10.44 -15.11 -8.23
C GLU A 126 11.17 -13.81 -7.87
N LYS A 127 10.53 -12.65 -8.09
CA LYS A 127 11.13 -11.34 -7.80
C LYS A 127 11.41 -11.16 -6.29
N LEU A 128 10.45 -11.51 -5.44
CA LEU A 128 10.63 -11.40 -3.99
C LEU A 128 11.76 -12.30 -3.50
N PHE A 129 11.87 -13.53 -4.01
CA PHE A 129 12.95 -14.44 -3.65
C PHE A 129 14.33 -13.87 -4.02
N ASN A 130 14.44 -13.26 -5.20
CA ASN A 130 15.71 -12.73 -5.71
C ASN A 130 16.11 -11.38 -5.10
N HIS A 131 15.14 -10.51 -4.74
CA HIS A 131 15.42 -9.11 -4.41
C HIS A 131 15.12 -8.72 -2.95
N LEU A 132 14.29 -9.46 -2.21
CA LEU A 132 13.88 -9.05 -0.85
C LEU A 132 15.05 -8.97 0.15
N GLY A 133 16.13 -9.73 -0.11
CA GLY A 133 17.36 -9.68 0.66
C GLY A 133 18.15 -8.39 0.49
N GLY A 134 18.04 -7.75 -0.68
CA GLY A 134 18.78 -6.57 -1.10
C GLY A 134 18.33 -5.26 -0.44
N SER A 135 19.14 -4.23 -0.63
CA SER A 135 18.96 -2.91 -0.01
C SER A 135 19.25 -1.76 -0.97
N GLU A 136 19.46 -2.04 -2.26
CA GLU A 136 19.65 -1.01 -3.27
C GLU A 136 18.30 -0.56 -3.87
N SER A 137 18.29 0.61 -4.50
CA SER A 137 17.12 1.18 -5.17
C SER A 137 16.50 0.21 -6.20
N LYS A 138 17.34 -0.52 -6.95
CA LYS A 138 16.88 -1.55 -7.88
C LYS A 138 16.12 -2.68 -7.18
N ASP A 139 16.58 -3.12 -6.01
CA ASP A 139 15.92 -4.19 -5.24
C ASP A 139 14.57 -3.71 -4.70
N ARG A 140 14.50 -2.43 -4.28
CA ARG A 140 13.26 -1.78 -3.86
C ARG A 140 12.23 -1.77 -5.00
N MET A 141 12.65 -1.35 -6.20
CA MET A 141 11.78 -1.33 -7.37
C MET A 141 11.25 -2.73 -7.72
N GLU A 142 12.13 -3.74 -7.76
CA GLU A 142 11.75 -5.11 -8.09
C GLU A 142 10.74 -5.69 -7.09
N CYS A 143 10.91 -5.40 -5.80
CA CYS A 143 9.94 -5.80 -4.79
C CYS A 143 8.62 -5.01 -4.89
N PHE A 144 8.64 -3.72 -5.25
CA PHE A 144 7.41 -2.95 -5.46
C PHE A 144 6.59 -3.53 -6.60
N LEU A 145 7.23 -3.82 -7.73
CA LEU A 145 6.58 -4.49 -8.86
C LEU A 145 6.02 -5.85 -8.44
N ALA A 146 6.77 -6.61 -7.66
CA ALA A 146 6.30 -7.90 -7.16
C ALA A 146 5.07 -7.78 -6.24
N ALA A 147 5.00 -6.75 -5.39
CA ALA A 147 3.85 -6.54 -4.51
C ALA A 147 2.58 -6.09 -5.25
N TRP A 148 2.69 -5.68 -6.52
CA TRP A 148 1.58 -5.27 -7.38
C TRP A 148 1.01 -6.39 -8.26
N TYR A 149 1.73 -7.50 -8.35
CA TYR A 149 1.36 -8.66 -9.16
C TYR A 149 0.38 -9.56 -8.41
#